data_AF-A0A3M1MBJ5-F1
#
_entry.id   AF-A0A3M1MBJ5-F1
#
_cell.length_a   1.000
_cell.length_b   1.000
_cell.length_c   1.000
_cell.angle_alpha   90.00
_cell.angle_beta   90.00
_cell.angle_gamma   90.00
#
_symmetry.space_group_name_H-M   'P 1'
#
loop_
_entity.id
_entity.type
_entity.pdbx_description
1 polymer ?
#
loop_
_entity_poly.entity_id
_entity_poly.type
_entity_poly.pdbx_seq_one_letter_code
_entity_poly.pdbx_strand_id
1 'polypeptide(L)'
;FAPLLEEVYTQLGYTQTAQWVQVCHALLSWQEWHIQARAGLAPALQRWIEAPAVRQLLKINQYRGVWWFNKEAFDAARGWLLLMATLQILETEAPLRQSAAIMEAYALTRCLAEAEERSGYQVERLLEALD
;
A
#
# COMPACT_ATOMS: atom_id res chain seq x y z
N PHE A 1 -15.21 -13.49 -1.95
CA PHE A 1 -15.13 -12.05 -1.60
C PHE A 1 -15.36 -11.78 -0.11
N ALA A 2 -16.51 -12.15 0.49
CA ALA A 2 -16.77 -11.94 1.93
C ALA A 2 -15.70 -12.52 2.91
N PRO A 3 -15.21 -13.77 2.78
CA PRO A 3 -14.22 -14.32 3.71
C PRO A 3 -12.84 -13.68 3.57
N LEU A 4 -12.46 -13.30 2.34
CA LEU A 4 -11.20 -12.59 2.09
C LEU A 4 -11.22 -11.21 2.75
N LEU A 5 -12.38 -10.53 2.72
CA LEU A 5 -12.59 -9.26 3.40
C LEU A 5 -12.53 -9.42 4.93
N GLU A 6 -13.13 -10.47 5.49
CA GLU A 6 -13.07 -10.72 6.93
C GLU A 6 -11.63 -10.96 7.44
N GLU A 7 -10.82 -11.63 6.63
CA GLU A 7 -9.39 -11.84 6.88
C GLU A 7 -8.59 -10.53 6.75
N VAL A 8 -8.90 -9.68 5.75
CA VAL A 8 -8.38 -8.30 5.62
C VAL A 8 -8.63 -7.51 6.90
N TYR A 9 -9.87 -7.54 7.40
CA TYR A 9 -10.27 -6.72 8.55
C TYR A 9 -9.62 -7.20 9.85
N THR A 10 -9.51 -8.51 10.01
CA THR A 10 -8.85 -9.11 11.18
C THR A 10 -7.36 -8.76 11.21
N GLN A 11 -6.68 -8.83 10.06
CA GLN A 11 -5.25 -8.50 9.96
C GLN A 11 -4.98 -6.99 10.13
N LEU A 12 -5.90 -6.12 9.70
CA LEU A 12 -5.76 -4.67 9.83
C LEU A 12 -6.27 -4.10 11.17
N GLY A 13 -7.04 -4.89 11.92
CA GLY A 13 -7.57 -4.54 13.25
C GLY A 13 -8.86 -3.71 13.23
N TYR A 14 -9.71 -3.86 12.20
CA TYR A 14 -10.98 -3.13 12.06
C TYR A 14 -12.18 -4.00 12.49
N THR A 15 -13.11 -3.42 13.26
CA THR A 15 -14.24 -4.17 13.87
C THR A 15 -15.62 -3.55 13.60
N GLN A 16 -15.71 -2.40 12.92
CA GLN A 16 -17.00 -1.73 12.61
C GLN A 16 -17.22 -1.50 11.12
N THR A 17 -18.49 -1.53 10.69
CA THR A 17 -18.94 -1.37 9.30
C THR A 17 -18.54 -0.04 8.65
N ALA A 18 -18.44 1.05 9.42
CA ALA A 18 -17.98 2.35 8.91
C ALA A 18 -16.49 2.35 8.49
N GLN A 19 -15.68 1.47 9.08
CA GLN A 19 -14.25 1.33 8.76
C GLN A 19 -14.04 0.54 7.46
N TRP A 20 -15.02 -0.27 7.03
CA TRP A 20 -14.94 -1.07 5.80
C TRP A 20 -14.96 -0.19 4.55
N VAL A 21 -15.76 0.87 4.57
CA VAL A 21 -15.80 1.86 3.47
C VAL A 21 -14.45 2.53 3.30
N GLN A 22 -13.71 2.77 4.39
CA GLN A 22 -12.40 3.42 4.36
C GLN A 22 -11.33 2.50 3.77
N VAL A 23 -11.33 1.22 4.14
CA VAL A 23 -10.43 0.22 3.53
C VAL A 23 -10.74 0.08 2.05
N CYS A 24 -12.01 -0.07 1.67
CA CYS A 24 -12.40 -0.12 0.26
C CYS A 24 -12.01 1.15 -0.50
N HIS A 25 -12.18 2.33 0.11
CA HIS A 25 -11.77 3.60 -0.51
C HIS A 25 -10.25 3.71 -0.66
N ALA A 26 -9.47 3.22 0.30
CA ALA A 26 -8.01 3.15 0.20
C ALA A 26 -7.60 2.19 -0.92
N LEU A 27 -8.19 1.00 -0.98
CA LEU A 27 -7.94 0.01 -2.04
C LEU A 27 -8.32 0.54 -3.43
N LEU A 28 -9.44 1.25 -3.54
CA LEU A 28 -9.85 1.91 -4.79
C LEU A 28 -8.88 3.02 -5.19
N SER A 29 -8.36 3.79 -4.22
CA SER A 29 -7.33 4.80 -4.50
C SER A 29 -5.99 4.21 -4.96
N TRP A 30 -5.79 2.91 -4.73
CA TRP A 30 -4.63 2.13 -5.18
C TRP A 30 -4.88 1.33 -6.44
N GLN A 31 -6.01 1.53 -7.14
CA GLN A 31 -6.12 1.01 -8.50
C GLN A 31 -4.96 1.55 -9.35
N GLU A 32 -4.37 0.66 -10.15
CA GLU A 32 -3.28 1.00 -11.07
C GLU A 32 -2.01 1.54 -10.39
N TRP A 33 -1.84 1.33 -9.08
CA TRP A 33 -0.71 1.88 -8.33
C TRP A 33 0.65 1.52 -8.96
N HIS A 34 0.76 0.30 -9.50
CA HIS A 34 1.98 -0.23 -10.13
C HIS A 34 2.30 0.47 -11.46
N ILE A 35 1.29 1.00 -12.15
CA ILE A 35 1.46 1.84 -13.34
C ILE A 35 1.93 3.23 -12.91
N GLN A 36 1.31 3.79 -11.87
CA GLN A 36 1.68 5.12 -11.33
C GLN A 36 3.10 5.13 -10.77
N ALA A 37 3.52 4.03 -10.14
CA ALA A 37 4.86 3.84 -9.60
C ALA A 37 5.96 3.83 -10.68
N ARG A 38 5.64 3.64 -11.96
CA ARG A 38 6.61 3.76 -13.08
C ARG A 38 7.18 5.17 -13.21
N ALA A 39 6.44 6.19 -12.76
CA ALA A 39 6.92 7.57 -12.70
C ALA A 39 7.77 7.86 -11.45
N GLY A 40 7.88 6.91 -10.52
CA GLY A 40 8.62 7.02 -9.26
C GLY A 40 7.79 6.53 -8.07
N LEU A 41 8.42 5.79 -7.15
CA LEU A 41 7.76 5.26 -5.95
C LEU A 41 7.52 6.32 -4.88
N ALA A 42 8.49 7.20 -4.63
CA ALA A 42 8.35 8.31 -3.69
C ALA A 42 7.16 9.25 -4.03
N PRO A 43 7.03 9.79 -5.27
CA PRO A 43 5.90 10.65 -5.60
C PRO A 43 4.55 9.91 -5.65
N ALA A 44 4.55 8.59 -5.90
CA ALA A 44 3.34 7.79 -5.80
C ALA A 44 2.91 7.63 -4.32
N LEU A 45 3.84 7.27 -3.45
CA LEU A 45 3.58 7.12 -2.01
C LEU A 45 3.15 8.44 -1.36
N GLN A 46 3.78 9.56 -1.72
CA GLN A 46 3.39 10.88 -1.23
C GLN A 46 1.91 11.17 -1.53
N ARG A 47 1.48 10.96 -2.78
CA ARG A 47 0.06 11.12 -3.18
C ARG A 47 -0.87 10.18 -2.41
N TRP A 48 -0.46 8.94 -2.17
CA TRP A 48 -1.27 8.00 -1.38
C TRP A 48 -1.43 8.47 0.05
N ILE A 49 -0.35 8.91 0.70
CA ILE A 49 -0.38 9.40 2.08
C ILE A 49 -1.19 10.68 2.21
N GLU A 50 -1.41 11.47 1.16
CA GLU A 50 -2.32 12.62 1.21
C GLU A 50 -3.80 12.20 1.29
N ALA A 51 -4.16 10.99 0.84
CA ALA A 51 -5.52 10.48 0.93
C ALA A 51 -5.88 10.11 2.38
N PRO A 52 -6.99 10.65 2.96
CA PRO A 52 -7.37 10.37 4.34
C PRO A 52 -7.56 8.89 4.66
N ALA A 53 -8.13 8.14 3.71
CA ALA A 53 -8.34 6.69 3.84
C ALA A 53 -7.02 5.92 4.01
N VAL A 54 -5.99 6.31 3.25
CA VAL A 54 -4.65 5.70 3.33
C VAL A 54 -3.96 6.10 4.62
N ARG A 55 -4.04 7.37 5.06
CA ARG A 55 -3.49 7.78 6.37
C ARG A 55 -4.04 6.95 7.51
N GLN A 56 -5.35 6.73 7.49
CA GLN A 56 -6.01 5.94 8.51
C GLN A 56 -5.64 4.46 8.43
N LEU A 57 -5.54 3.92 7.20
CA LEU A 57 -5.09 2.55 6.96
C LEU A 57 -3.69 2.31 7.50
N LEU A 58 -2.76 3.22 7.22
CA LEU A 58 -1.37 3.17 7.68
C LEU A 58 -1.19 3.64 9.14
N LYS A 59 -2.30 4.00 9.81
CA LYS A 59 -2.34 4.52 11.19
C LYS A 59 -1.34 5.68 11.41
N ILE A 60 -1.26 6.56 10.42
CA ILE A 60 -0.33 7.70 10.44
C ILE A 60 -0.75 8.68 11.54
N ASN A 61 0.21 9.05 12.38
CA ASN A 61 0.00 9.98 13.49
C ASN A 61 1.20 10.91 13.64
N GLN A 62 0.99 12.05 14.30
CA GLN A 62 2.06 13.01 14.59
C GLN A 62 2.46 12.92 16.06
N TYR A 63 3.75 12.75 16.31
CA TYR A 63 4.33 12.78 17.66
C TYR A 63 5.54 13.70 17.68
N ARG A 64 5.47 14.75 18.52
CA ARG A 64 6.52 15.78 18.67
C ARG A 64 6.95 16.41 17.34
N GLY A 65 5.99 16.66 16.45
CA GLY A 65 6.24 17.30 15.15
C GLY A 65 6.67 16.34 14.03
N VAL A 66 6.92 15.06 14.33
CA VAL A 66 7.32 14.04 13.35
C VAL A 66 6.13 13.14 13.01
N TRP A 67 5.96 12.81 11.72
CA TRP A 67 4.91 11.91 11.27
C TRP A 67 5.39 10.46 11.27
N TRP A 68 4.64 9.60 11.94
CA TRP A 68 4.94 8.18 12.11
C TRP A 68 3.84 7.34 11.49
N PHE A 69 4.21 6.24 10.84
CA PHE A 69 3.27 5.21 10.40
C PHE A 69 3.44 3.94 11.23
N ASN A 70 2.41 3.10 11.28
CA ASN A 70 2.49 1.82 11.99
C ASN A 70 3.10 0.75 11.10
N LYS A 71 4.14 0.06 11.61
CA LYS A 71 4.84 -1.02 10.91
C LYS A 71 3.90 -2.12 10.44
N GLU A 72 3.10 -2.67 11.34
CA GLU A 72 2.23 -3.82 11.05
C GLU A 72 1.17 -3.45 9.99
N ALA A 73 0.62 -2.24 10.09
CA ALA A 73 -0.32 -1.71 9.11
C ALA A 73 0.32 -1.50 7.74
N PHE A 74 1.58 -1.04 7.70
CA PHE A 74 2.32 -0.84 6.45
C PHE A 74 2.67 -2.17 5.78
N ASP A 75 3.13 -3.17 6.54
CA ASP A 75 3.43 -4.51 6.03
C ASP A 75 2.15 -5.18 5.46
N ALA A 76 1.03 -5.08 6.19
CA ALA A 76 -0.26 -5.55 5.70
C ALA A 76 -0.68 -4.80 4.41
N ALA A 77 -0.52 -3.47 4.37
CA ALA A 77 -0.82 -2.67 3.18
C ALA A 77 0.04 -3.07 1.97
N ARG A 78 1.33 -3.40 2.15
CA ARG A 78 2.20 -3.90 1.06
C ARG A 78 1.68 -5.22 0.49
N GLY A 79 1.17 -6.11 1.32
CA GLY A 79 0.49 -7.34 0.87
C GLY A 79 -0.72 -7.04 -0.01
N TRP A 80 -1.55 -6.07 0.40
CA TRP A 80 -2.70 -5.61 -0.40
C TRP A 80 -2.31 -4.99 -1.73
N LEU A 81 -1.26 -4.17 -1.77
CA LEU A 81 -0.73 -3.60 -3.01
C LEU A 81 -0.34 -4.72 -4.00
N LEU A 82 0.41 -5.72 -3.55
CA LEU A 82 0.82 -6.83 -4.40
C LEU A 82 -0.39 -7.63 -4.93
N LEU A 83 -1.36 -7.93 -4.07
CA LEU A 83 -2.56 -8.66 -4.47
C LEU A 83 -3.36 -7.88 -5.51
N MET A 84 -3.58 -6.57 -5.29
CA MET A 84 -4.32 -5.72 -6.22
C MET A 84 -3.62 -5.61 -7.57
N ALA A 85 -2.30 -5.42 -7.59
CA ALA A 85 -1.53 -5.43 -8.84
C ALA A 85 -1.66 -6.77 -9.57
N THR A 86 -1.54 -7.88 -8.84
CA THR A 86 -1.65 -9.22 -9.41
C THR A 86 -3.02 -9.44 -10.05
N LEU A 87 -4.11 -9.12 -9.36
CA LEU A 87 -5.46 -9.26 -9.89
C LEU A 87 -5.66 -8.42 -11.15
N GLN A 88 -5.21 -7.16 -11.13
CA GLN A 88 -5.31 -6.28 -12.28
C GLN A 88 -4.49 -6.79 -13.48
N ILE A 89 -3.27 -7.27 -13.26
CA ILE A 89 -2.40 -7.81 -14.30
C ILE A 89 -3.03 -9.07 -14.92
N LEU A 90 -3.58 -9.97 -14.10
CA LEU A 90 -4.24 -11.18 -14.60
C LEU A 90 -5.46 -10.86 -15.48
N GLU A 91 -6.15 -9.75 -15.22
CA GLU A 91 -7.30 -9.29 -15.99
C GLU A 91 -6.91 -8.54 -17.28
N THR A 92 -5.86 -7.72 -17.23
CA THR A 92 -5.57 -6.72 -18.28
C THR A 92 -4.39 -7.09 -19.20
N GLU A 93 -3.41 -7.83 -18.71
CA GLU A 93 -2.21 -8.17 -19.47
C GLU A 93 -2.36 -9.50 -20.23
N ALA A 94 -1.70 -9.58 -21.39
CA ALA A 94 -1.64 -10.82 -22.17
C ALA A 94 -0.96 -11.93 -21.35
N PRO A 95 -1.40 -13.21 -21.43
CA PRO A 95 -0.86 -14.30 -20.60
C PRO A 95 0.67 -14.42 -20.59
N LEU A 96 1.31 -14.16 -21.73
CA LEU A 96 2.78 -14.20 -21.87
C LEU A 96 3.52 -13.09 -21.12
N ARG A 97 2.83 -12.00 -20.73
CA ARG A 97 3.40 -10.84 -20.03
C ARG A 97 3.09 -10.82 -18.53
N GLN A 98 2.09 -11.59 -18.09
CA GLN A 98 1.60 -11.57 -16.71
C GLN A 98 2.69 -11.87 -15.68
N SER A 99 3.52 -12.89 -15.92
CA SER A 99 4.59 -13.26 -14.99
C SER A 99 5.63 -12.14 -14.81
N ALA A 100 6.06 -11.51 -15.90
CA ALA A 100 7.00 -10.40 -15.86
C ALA A 100 6.41 -9.19 -15.12
N ALA A 101 5.16 -8.82 -15.44
CA ALA A 101 4.49 -7.69 -14.78
C ALA A 101 4.25 -7.94 -13.28
N ILE A 102 3.90 -9.17 -12.88
CA ILE A 102 3.76 -9.54 -11.46
C ILE A 102 5.12 -9.44 -10.75
N MET A 103 6.20 -9.88 -11.39
CA MET A 103 7.55 -9.76 -10.84
C MET A 103 8.00 -8.30 -10.68
N GLU A 104 7.63 -7.42 -11.62
CA GLU A 104 7.86 -5.97 -11.48
C GLU A 104 7.10 -5.40 -10.28
N ALA A 105 5.81 -5.71 -10.14
CA ALA A 105 5.02 -5.28 -8.99
C ALA A 105 5.58 -5.79 -7.66
N TYR A 106 6.07 -7.04 -7.64
CA TYR A 106 6.75 -7.61 -6.48
C TYR A 106 8.06 -6.88 -6.15
N ALA A 107 8.87 -6.52 -7.15
CA ALA A 107 10.09 -5.76 -6.94
C ALA A 107 9.81 -4.37 -6.33
N LEU A 108 8.73 -3.72 -6.75
CA LEU A 108 8.29 -2.44 -6.16
C LEU A 108 7.85 -2.59 -4.70
N THR A 109 7.08 -3.64 -4.35
CA THR A 109 6.69 -3.87 -2.95
C THR A 109 7.87 -4.27 -2.07
N ARG A 110 8.89 -4.92 -2.63
CA ARG A 110 10.18 -5.17 -1.98
C ARG A 110 10.95 -3.87 -1.71
N CYS A 111 10.99 -2.96 -2.68
CA CYS A 111 11.61 -1.64 -2.48
C CYS A 111 10.93 -0.86 -1.35
N LEU A 112 9.59 -0.89 -1.29
CA LEU A 112 8.83 -0.31 -0.17
C LEU A 112 9.19 -0.95 1.17
N ALA A 113 9.40 -2.27 1.23
CA ALA A 113 9.82 -2.97 2.45
C ALA A 113 11.21 -2.52 2.93
N GLU A 114 12.16 -2.37 2.01
CA GLU A 114 13.52 -1.95 2.33
C GLU A 114 13.57 -0.47 2.74
N ALA A 115 12.73 0.37 2.15
CA ALA A 115 12.56 1.76 2.58
C ALA A 115 11.88 1.86 3.95
N GLU A 116 10.87 1.01 4.22
CA GLU A 116 10.21 0.90 5.52
C GLU A 116 11.22 0.68 6.65
N GLU A 117 12.09 -0.31 6.52
CA GLU A 117 13.11 -0.64 7.53
C GLU A 117 14.10 0.52 7.74
N ARG A 118 14.58 1.14 6.65
CA ARG A 118 15.54 2.25 6.71
C ARG A 118 14.94 3.54 7.27
N SER A 119 13.63 3.74 7.11
CA SER A 119 12.92 4.94 7.56
C SER A 119 12.81 5.06 9.07
N GLY A 120 12.94 3.96 9.81
CA GLY A 120 12.61 3.92 11.23
C GLY A 120 11.14 4.26 11.50
N TYR A 121 10.27 3.99 10.53
CA TYR A 121 8.81 4.22 10.56
C TYR A 121 8.37 5.70 10.54
N GLN A 122 9.24 6.59 10.06
CA GLN A 122 8.94 8.01 9.86
C GLN A 122 8.56 8.27 8.41
N VAL A 123 7.50 9.04 8.18
CA VAL A 123 6.96 9.29 6.83
C VAL A 123 7.97 10.04 5.96
N GLU A 124 8.62 11.07 6.50
CA GLU A 124 9.61 11.87 5.78
C GLU A 124 10.81 11.01 5.35
N ARG A 125 11.35 10.21 6.28
CA ARG A 125 12.49 9.32 6.01
C ARG A 125 12.12 8.17 5.07
N LEU A 126 10.85 7.76 5.05
CA LEU A 126 10.35 6.77 4.11
C LEU A 126 10.36 7.31 2.68
N LEU A 127 9.92 8.56 2.49
CA LEU A 127 9.97 9.22 1.19
C LEU A 127 11.43 9.42 0.74
N GLU A 128 12.31 9.89 1.63
CA GLU A 128 13.75 10.05 1.34
C GLU A 128 14.44 8.73 0.98
N ALA A 129 13.99 7.60 1.55
CA ALA A 129 14.56 6.28 1.25
C ALA A 129 14.11 5.71 -0.11
N LEU A 130 13.11 6.32 -0.75
CA LEU A 130 12.52 5.92 -2.03
C LEU A 130 12.92 6.84 -3.20
N ASP A 131 13.52 8.00 -2.90
CA ASP A 131 14.17 8.89 -3.87
C ASP A 131 15.58 8.38 -4.26
#